data_AF-A0A2X1KV75-F1
#
_entry.id   AF-A0A2X1KV75-F1
#
_cell.length_a   1.000
_cell.length_b   1.000
_cell.length_c   1.000
_cell.angle_alpha   90.00
_cell.angle_beta   90.00
_cell.angle_gamma   90.00
#
_symmetry.space_group_name_H-M   'P 1'
#
loop_
_entity.id
_entity.type
_entity.pdbx_description
1 polymer ?
#
loop_
_entity_poly.entity_id
_entity_poly.type
_entity_poly.pdbx_seq_one_letter_code
_entity_poly.pdbx_strand_id
1 'polypeptide(L)'
;MGLAVEGAALSVVAFTAKIASGLDNLYWASQRTGATVQGIQSIGYAVSQVGGSVDAARSSLESLSRFIRNNPGAEGFLNRLGVQTRDASGNMRDMAAIFTGVGQKLSSMPYYRANQYAQMLGIDENTLMAMRRGVGASPGSTAQWRKLSASMLTRRPEAPTNL
;
A
#
# COMPACT_ATOMS: atom_id res chain seq x y z
N MET A 1 29.12 -25.99 -10.71
CA MET A 1 28.76 -24.69 -10.11
C MET A 1 27.92 -23.94 -11.11
N GLY A 2 26.60 -24.01 -10.96
CA GLY A 2 25.67 -23.38 -11.88
C GLY A 2 24.30 -23.29 -11.21
N LEU A 3 23.53 -22.31 -11.67
CA LEU A 3 22.14 -21.96 -11.35
C LEU A 3 21.98 -20.66 -10.54
N ALA A 4 21.99 -19.57 -11.31
CA ALA A 4 20.94 -18.55 -11.33
C ALA A 4 20.60 -17.86 -10.01
N VAL A 5 21.22 -16.71 -9.77
CA VAL A 5 20.54 -15.60 -9.09
C VAL A 5 19.60 -14.96 -10.11
N GLU A 6 18.47 -15.62 -10.34
CA GLU A 6 17.37 -15.09 -11.14
C GLU A 6 16.23 -14.65 -10.21
N GLY A 7 15.84 -13.38 -10.34
CA GLY A 7 14.45 -12.98 -10.15
C GLY A 7 14.01 -12.55 -8.75
N ALA A 8 14.35 -11.33 -8.36
CA ALA A 8 13.44 -10.49 -7.58
C ALA A 8 13.13 -9.21 -8.36
N ALA A 9 12.68 -9.38 -9.60
CA ALA A 9 12.15 -8.31 -10.42
C ALA A 9 10.63 -8.48 -10.52
N LEU A 10 9.92 -7.40 -10.22
CA LEU A 10 8.57 -7.10 -10.70
C LEU A 10 7.42 -7.96 -10.16
N SER A 11 6.96 -7.69 -8.95
CA SER A 11 5.59 -8.07 -8.52
C SER A 11 4.64 -6.87 -8.40
N VAL A 12 4.77 -5.86 -9.27
CA VAL A 12 3.89 -4.67 -9.27
C VAL A 12 2.81 -4.73 -10.36
N VAL A 13 2.91 -5.65 -11.32
CA VAL A 13 2.01 -5.65 -12.50
C VAL A 13 1.24 -6.97 -12.60
N ALA A 14 0.33 -7.21 -11.68
CA ALA A 14 -0.60 -8.33 -11.77
C ALA A 14 -2.02 -7.93 -11.37
N PHE A 15 -2.57 -6.88 -11.98
CA PHE A 15 -3.98 -6.56 -11.82
C PHE A 15 -4.61 -6.09 -13.13
N THR A 16 -4.68 -6.99 -14.10
CA THR A 16 -5.58 -6.84 -15.25
C THR A 16 -6.88 -7.56 -14.93
N ALA A 17 -7.88 -6.82 -14.44
CA ALA A 17 -9.28 -7.26 -14.43
C ALA A 17 -10.16 -6.12 -14.96
N LYS A 18 -10.70 -6.36 -16.16
CA LYS A 18 -11.54 -5.47 -16.95
C LYS A 18 -12.90 -5.32 -16.29
N ILE A 19 -13.25 -4.10 -15.88
CA ILE A 19 -14.64 -3.72 -15.57
C ILE A 19 -14.91 -2.41 -16.31
N ALA A 20 -15.84 -2.48 -17.27
CA ALA A 20 -16.31 -1.33 -18.01
C ALA A 20 -17.42 -0.66 -17.21
N SER A 21 -17.09 0.36 -16.42
CA SER A 21 -18.01 1.45 -16.04
C SER A 21 -17.25 2.57 -15.34
N GLY A 22 -17.28 3.78 -15.94
CA GLY A 22 -16.77 5.02 -15.31
C GLY A 22 -15.39 5.50 -15.80
N LEU A 23 -14.98 5.18 -17.03
CA LEU A 23 -13.72 5.70 -17.61
C LEU A 23 -13.67 7.24 -17.61
N ASP A 24 -14.80 7.90 -17.84
CA ASP A 24 -14.91 9.37 -17.80
C ASP A 24 -14.62 9.91 -16.40
N ASN A 25 -15.25 9.33 -15.37
CA ASN A 25 -15.00 9.68 -13.97
C ASN A 25 -13.54 9.41 -13.55
N LEU A 26 -12.93 8.32 -14.04
CA LEU A 26 -11.53 8.02 -13.79
C LEU A 26 -10.59 9.02 -14.48
N TYR A 27 -10.93 9.46 -15.69
CA TYR A 27 -10.19 10.48 -16.42
C TYR A 27 -10.21 11.82 -15.68
N TRP A 28 -11.38 12.28 -15.22
CA TRP A 28 -11.47 13.51 -14.42
C TRP A 28 -10.76 13.39 -13.06
N ALA A 29 -10.85 12.22 -12.42
CA ALA A 29 -10.09 11.96 -11.21
C ALA A 29 -8.57 12.01 -11.47
N SER A 30 -8.12 11.47 -12.60
CA SER A 30 -6.71 11.53 -13.03
C SER A 30 -6.24 12.97 -13.17
N GLN A 31 -7.00 13.81 -13.87
CA GLN A 31 -6.68 15.23 -14.05
C GLN A 31 -6.60 16.01 -12.72
N ARG A 32 -7.50 15.71 -11.77
CA ARG A 32 -7.55 16.42 -10.48
C ARG A 32 -6.44 15.98 -9.53
N THR A 33 -6.10 14.69 -9.55
CA THR A 33 -5.18 14.09 -8.57
C THR A 33 -3.74 13.95 -9.06
N GLY A 34 -3.50 13.97 -10.37
CA GLY A 34 -2.21 13.62 -10.95
C GLY A 34 -1.88 12.13 -10.87
N ALA A 35 -2.83 11.27 -10.47
CA ALA A 35 -2.71 9.83 -10.62
C ALA A 35 -3.10 9.41 -12.04
N THR A 36 -2.46 8.40 -12.60
CA THR A 36 -2.89 7.76 -13.84
C THR A 36 -4.25 7.07 -13.67
N VAL A 37 -5.05 7.01 -14.74
CA VAL A 37 -6.33 6.27 -14.77
C VAL A 37 -6.14 4.84 -14.27
N GLN A 38 -5.08 4.17 -14.73
CA GLN A 38 -4.73 2.82 -14.32
C GLN A 38 -4.39 2.74 -12.82
N GLY A 39 -3.67 3.72 -12.27
CA GLY A 39 -3.36 3.80 -10.84
C GLY A 39 -4.61 3.94 -9.98
N ILE A 40 -5.53 4.83 -10.37
CA ILE A 40 -6.82 5.03 -9.66
C ILE A 40 -7.66 3.75 -9.70
N GLN A 41 -7.71 3.09 -10.86
CA GLN A 41 -8.43 1.83 -11.01
C GLN A 41 -7.82 0.74 -10.11
N SER A 42 -6.50 0.65 -10.05
CA SER A 42 -5.78 -0.33 -9.22
C SER A 42 -6.08 -0.12 -7.73
N ILE A 43 -6.09 1.13 -7.25
CA ILE A 43 -6.49 1.45 -5.87
C ILE A 43 -7.93 1.02 -5.61
N GLY A 44 -8.87 1.38 -6.49
CA GLY A 44 -10.26 1.02 -6.32
C GLY A 44 -10.47 -0.50 -6.23
N TYR A 45 -9.78 -1.25 -7.09
CA TYR A 45 -9.84 -2.71 -7.08
C TYR A 45 -9.20 -3.33 -5.82
N ALA A 46 -8.07 -2.80 -5.35
CA ALA A 46 -7.45 -3.27 -4.11
C ALA A 46 -8.35 -3.01 -2.89
N VAL A 47 -8.99 -1.83 -2.84
CA VAL A 47 -9.88 -1.44 -1.75
C VAL A 47 -11.18 -2.26 -1.77
N SER A 48 -11.76 -2.54 -2.95
CA SER A 48 -12.97 -3.36 -3.03
C SER A 48 -12.74 -4.80 -2.59
N GLN A 49 -11.58 -5.40 -2.94
CA GLN A 49 -11.21 -6.76 -2.54
C GLN A 49 -11.17 -6.95 -1.01
N VAL A 50 -10.86 -5.91 -0.26
CA VAL A 50 -10.76 -5.96 1.21
C VAL A 50 -12.01 -5.42 1.91
N GLY A 51 -13.11 -5.26 1.16
CA GLY A 51 -14.39 -4.75 1.67
C GLY A 51 -14.33 -3.28 2.07
N GLY A 52 -13.54 -2.47 1.37
CA GLY A 52 -13.49 -1.01 1.55
C GLY A 52 -14.33 -0.27 0.49
N SER A 53 -14.57 1.01 0.74
CA SER A 53 -15.31 1.88 -0.20
C SER A 53 -14.37 2.48 -1.24
N VAL A 54 -14.64 2.20 -2.52
CA VAL A 54 -13.88 2.74 -3.66
C VAL A 54 -14.00 4.27 -3.71
N ASP A 55 -15.18 4.81 -3.42
CA ASP A 55 -15.41 6.25 -3.43
C ASP A 55 -14.68 6.96 -2.26
N ALA A 56 -14.65 6.34 -1.09
CA ALA A 56 -13.87 6.83 0.05
C ALA A 56 -12.38 6.86 -0.27
N ALA A 57 -11.86 5.81 -0.91
CA ALA A 57 -10.47 5.74 -1.33
C ALA A 57 -10.12 6.79 -2.41
N ARG A 58 -11.02 7.03 -3.36
CA ARG A 58 -10.87 8.11 -4.37
C ARG A 58 -10.89 9.49 -3.73
N SER A 59 -11.79 9.73 -2.77
CA SER A 59 -11.85 10.98 -2.02
C SER A 59 -10.57 11.20 -1.20
N SER A 60 -10.09 10.16 -0.51
CA SER A 60 -8.83 10.18 0.23
C SER A 60 -7.62 10.45 -0.68
N LEU A 61 -7.58 9.83 -1.87
CA LEU A 61 -6.54 10.10 -2.88
C LEU A 61 -6.56 11.57 -3.32
N GLU A 62 -7.75 12.13 -3.51
CA GLU A 62 -7.90 13.52 -3.88
C GLU A 62 -7.47 14.48 -2.77
N SER A 63 -7.86 14.20 -1.53
CA SER A 63 -7.42 14.96 -0.36
C SER A 63 -5.90 14.94 -0.21
N LEU A 64 -5.26 13.79 -0.43
CA LEU A 64 -3.80 13.69 -0.40
C LEU A 64 -3.15 14.53 -1.52
N SER A 65 -3.70 14.48 -2.74
CA SER A 65 -3.23 15.34 -3.84
C SER A 65 -3.33 16.82 -3.48
N ARG A 66 -4.48 17.24 -2.91
CA ARG A 66 -4.69 18.61 -2.43
C ARG A 66 -3.70 18.97 -1.32
N PHE A 67 -3.44 18.06 -0.39
CA PHE A 67 -2.45 18.25 0.66
C PHE A 67 -1.07 18.53 0.06
N ILE A 68 -0.63 17.74 -0.92
CA ILE A 68 0.67 17.94 -1.57
C ILE A 68 0.74 19.27 -2.32
N ARG A 69 -0.32 19.63 -3.04
CA ARG A 69 -0.35 20.86 -3.85
C ARG A 69 -0.43 22.14 -3.01
N ASN A 70 -1.19 22.10 -1.92
CA ASN A 70 -1.53 23.29 -1.15
C ASN A 70 -0.60 23.54 0.04
N ASN A 71 0.31 22.61 0.35
CA ASN A 71 1.22 22.73 1.50
C ASN A 71 2.69 22.68 1.04
N PRO A 72 3.46 23.77 1.17
CA PRO A 72 4.86 23.83 0.70
C PRO A 72 5.80 22.86 1.46
N GLY A 73 5.38 22.30 2.59
CA GLY A 73 6.12 21.30 3.36
C GLY A 73 5.68 19.85 3.14
N ALA A 74 4.70 19.59 2.28
CA ALA A 74 4.10 18.27 2.14
C ALA A 74 5.09 17.19 1.68
N GLU A 75 5.93 17.48 0.69
CA GLU A 75 6.93 16.51 0.22
C GLU A 75 7.93 16.17 1.33
N GLY A 76 8.47 17.17 2.03
CA GLY A 76 9.40 16.94 3.15
C GLY A 76 8.74 16.21 4.32
N PHE A 77 7.44 16.42 4.55
CA PHE A 77 6.66 15.64 5.51
C PHE A 77 6.54 14.18 5.08
N LEU A 78 6.11 13.91 3.84
CA LEU A 78 5.93 12.55 3.32
C LEU A 78 7.25 11.78 3.27
N ASN A 79 8.35 12.42 2.89
CA ASN A 79 9.67 11.81 2.91
C ASN A 79 10.08 11.40 4.34
N ARG A 80 9.78 12.22 5.36
CA ARG A 80 10.00 11.87 6.78
C ARG A 80 9.08 10.76 7.27
N LEU A 81 7.86 10.67 6.73
CA LEU A 81 6.95 9.52 6.93
C LEU A 81 7.49 8.24 6.27
N GLY A 82 8.52 8.36 5.42
CA GLY A 82 9.13 7.27 4.67
C GLY A 82 8.48 7.01 3.31
N VAL A 83 7.72 7.98 2.79
CA VAL A 83 7.07 7.92 1.48
C VAL A 83 7.82 8.84 0.52
N GLN A 84 8.42 8.26 -0.51
CA GLN A 84 9.08 9.03 -1.55
C GLN A 84 8.04 9.68 -2.48
N THR A 85 8.15 10.99 -2.66
CA THR A 85 7.29 11.77 -3.58
C THR A 85 7.89 11.90 -4.97
N ARG A 86 9.21 11.74 -5.10
CA ARG A 86 9.95 11.85 -6.36
C ARG A 86 10.64 10.54 -6.73
N ASP A 87 10.81 10.32 -8.03
CA ASP A 87 11.59 9.20 -8.56
C ASP A 87 13.10 9.51 -8.56
N ALA A 88 13.90 8.56 -9.04
CA ALA A 88 15.36 8.71 -9.11
C ALA A 88 15.83 9.84 -10.04
N SER A 89 14.98 10.24 -10.99
CA SER A 89 15.21 11.33 -11.93
C SER A 89 14.76 12.69 -11.38
N GLY A 90 14.20 12.73 -10.17
CA GLY A 90 13.69 13.95 -9.52
C GLY A 90 12.28 14.34 -9.94
N ASN A 91 11.62 13.55 -10.79
CA ASN A 91 10.26 13.82 -11.24
C ASN A 91 9.25 13.41 -10.17
N MET A 92 8.11 14.10 -10.14
CA MET A 92 7.02 13.74 -9.24
C MET A 92 6.51 12.34 -9.59
N ARG A 93 6.39 11.47 -8.59
CA ARG A 93 5.81 10.14 -8.78
C ARG A 93 4.31 10.25 -9.01
N ASP A 94 3.78 9.26 -9.71
CA ASP A 94 2.35 9.06 -9.85
C ASP A 94 1.66 9.08 -8.47
N MET A 95 0.57 9.84 -8.37
CA MET A 95 -0.11 10.04 -7.09
C MET A 95 -0.70 8.75 -6.51
N ALA A 96 -1.09 7.78 -7.33
CA ALA A 96 -1.55 6.48 -6.83
C ALA A 96 -0.39 5.68 -6.21
N ALA A 97 0.83 5.80 -6.74
CA ALA A 97 2.02 5.21 -6.13
C ALA A 97 2.35 5.85 -4.77
N ILE A 98 2.25 7.18 -4.67
CA ILE A 98 2.45 7.91 -3.41
C ILE A 98 1.38 7.50 -2.39
N PHE A 99 0.11 7.48 -2.78
CA PHE A 99 -1.01 7.06 -1.94
C PHE A 99 -0.84 5.63 -1.41
N THR A 100 -0.39 4.71 -2.27
CA THR A 100 -0.08 3.34 -1.87
C THR A 100 1.06 3.31 -0.85
N GLY A 101 2.12 4.11 -1.06
CA GLY A 101 3.22 4.24 -0.12
C GLY A 101 2.78 4.80 1.24
N VAL A 102 1.90 5.80 1.25
CA VAL A 102 1.28 6.31 2.48
C VAL A 102 0.51 5.21 3.18
N GLY A 103 -0.37 4.50 2.47
CA GLY A 103 -1.15 3.41 3.05
C GLY A 103 -0.28 2.31 3.68
N GLN A 104 0.82 1.95 3.02
CA GLN A 104 1.81 1.01 3.56
C GLN A 104 2.43 1.54 4.85
N LYS A 105 2.88 2.80 4.90
CA LYS A 105 3.47 3.39 6.09
C LYS A 105 2.48 3.55 7.24
N LEU A 106 1.24 3.97 6.96
CA LEU A 106 0.21 4.06 7.98
C LEU A 106 -0.19 2.67 8.50
N SER A 107 -0.21 1.66 7.64
CA SER A 107 -0.62 0.31 8.03
C SER A 107 0.30 -0.35 9.05
N SER A 108 1.59 -0.02 9.03
CA SER A 108 2.61 -0.57 9.93
C SER A 108 2.72 0.19 11.26
N MET A 109 2.01 1.31 11.41
CA MET A 109 2.01 2.11 12.64
C MET A 109 0.96 1.63 13.65
N PRO A 110 1.15 1.94 14.95
CA PRO A 110 0.07 1.84 15.92
C PRO A 110 -1.14 2.67 15.47
N TYR A 111 -2.34 2.12 15.63
CA TYR A 111 -3.58 2.68 15.06
C TYR A 111 -3.77 4.18 15.35
N TYR A 112 -3.55 4.58 16.60
CA TYR A 112 -3.68 5.98 17.01
C TYR A 112 -2.76 6.93 16.22
N ARG A 113 -1.49 6.55 16.03
CA ARG A 113 -0.54 7.34 15.22
C ARG A 113 -0.93 7.34 13.74
N ALA A 114 -1.36 6.19 13.23
CA ALA A 114 -1.83 6.07 11.86
C ALA A 114 -3.03 7.00 11.61
N ASN A 115 -3.98 7.06 12.55
CA ASN A 115 -5.17 7.89 12.43
C ASN A 115 -4.84 9.40 12.45
N GLN A 116 -3.91 9.82 13.32
CA GLN A 116 -3.46 11.22 13.34
C GLN A 116 -2.87 11.65 11.99
N TYR A 117 -2.00 10.83 11.40
CA TYR A 117 -1.44 11.13 10.08
C TYR A 117 -2.48 11.00 8.98
N ALA A 118 -3.38 10.03 9.05
CA ALA A 118 -4.47 9.87 8.08
C ALA A 118 -5.34 11.13 8.03
N GLN A 119 -5.80 11.63 9.19
CA GLN A 119 -6.58 12.86 9.30
C GLN A 119 -5.86 14.06 8.68
N MET A 120 -4.55 14.23 8.97
CA MET A 120 -3.76 15.32 8.41
C MET A 120 -3.63 15.24 6.89
N LEU A 121 -3.50 14.03 6.34
CA LEU A 121 -3.41 13.77 4.91
C LEU A 121 -4.78 13.74 4.21
N GLY A 122 -5.87 13.88 4.98
CA GLY A 122 -7.24 13.78 4.50
C GLY A 122 -7.64 12.36 4.05
N ILE A 123 -6.98 11.35 4.60
CA ILE A 123 -7.35 9.94 4.44
C ILE A 123 -8.38 9.60 5.51
N ASP A 124 -9.56 9.16 5.08
CA ASP A 124 -10.63 8.80 6.00
C ASP A 124 -10.33 7.49 6.73
N GLU A 125 -10.97 7.31 7.89
CA GLU A 125 -10.74 6.17 8.75
C GLU A 125 -11.14 4.83 8.10
N ASN A 126 -12.19 4.79 7.25
CA ASN A 126 -12.57 3.58 6.52
C ASN A 126 -11.50 3.20 5.49
N THR A 127 -10.96 4.18 4.78
CA THR A 127 -9.85 3.98 3.84
C THR A 127 -8.58 3.53 4.56
N LEU A 128 -8.25 4.13 5.71
CA LEU A 128 -7.14 3.69 6.55
C LEU A 128 -7.32 2.22 6.99
N MET A 129 -8.52 1.86 7.43
CA MET A 129 -8.83 0.47 7.81
C MET A 129 -8.73 -0.47 6.61
N ALA A 130 -9.17 -0.07 5.42
CA ALA A 130 -9.03 -0.86 4.21
C ALA A 130 -7.54 -1.08 3.86
N MET A 131 -6.70 -0.05 3.95
CA MET A 131 -5.24 -0.17 3.74
C MET A 131 -4.61 -1.15 4.73
N ARG A 132 -5.00 -1.11 6.00
CA ARG A 132 -4.54 -2.04 7.04
C ARG A 132 -4.93 -3.49 6.73
N ARG A 133 -6.17 -3.71 6.29
CA ARG A 133 -6.65 -5.03 5.87
C ARG A 133 -5.89 -5.55 4.64
N GLY A 134 -5.63 -4.69 3.65
CA GLY A 134 -4.90 -5.05 2.43
C GLY A 134 -3.43 -5.46 2.67
N VAL A 135 -2.76 -4.83 3.64
CA VAL A 135 -1.40 -5.24 4.03
C VAL A 135 -1.40 -6.54 4.84
N GLY A 136 -2.44 -6.78 5.65
CA GLY A 136 -2.65 -8.06 6.33
C GLY A 136 -2.87 -9.24 5.36
N ALA A 137 -3.46 -8.97 4.19
CA ALA A 137 -3.69 -9.96 3.12
C ALA A 137 -2.46 -10.19 2.20
N SER A 138 -1.37 -9.42 2.35
CA SER A 138 -0.17 -9.62 1.55
C SER A 138 0.57 -10.92 1.95
N PRO A 139 0.94 -11.78 0.99
CA PRO A 139 1.56 -13.09 1.26
C PRO A 139 2.92 -13.06 1.99
N GLY A 140 3.51 -11.88 2.20
CA GLY A 140 4.72 -11.71 3.01
C GLY A 140 4.48 -11.95 4.51
N SER A 141 3.29 -11.60 5.02
CA SER A 141 2.91 -11.79 6.42
C SER A 141 2.77 -13.27 6.75
N THR A 142 2.11 -14.04 5.87
CA THR A 142 1.92 -15.49 6.01
C THR A 142 3.21 -16.28 5.76
N ALA A 143 4.13 -15.78 4.92
CA ALA A 143 5.43 -16.41 4.72
C ALA A 143 6.31 -16.37 5.97
N GLN A 144 6.26 -15.28 6.76
CA GLN A 144 7.00 -15.18 8.02
C GLN A 144 6.41 -16.08 9.11
N TRP A 145 5.08 -16.17 9.21
CA TRP A 145 4.40 -17.09 10.13
C TRP A 145 4.66 -18.57 9.81
N ARG A 146 4.70 -18.95 8.53
CA ARG A 146 5.00 -20.33 8.12
C ARG A 146 6.43 -20.74 8.41
N LYS A 147 7.39 -19.80 8.36
CA LYS A 147 8.78 -20.04 8.75
C LYS A 147 8.94 -20.18 10.27
N LEU A 148 8.19 -19.40 11.06
CA LEU A 148 8.20 -19.46 12.52
C LEU A 148 7.48 -20.71 13.06
N SER A 149 6.38 -21.15 12.46
CA SER A 149 5.70 -22.39 12.88
C SER A 149 6.51 -23.64 12.53
N ALA A 150 7.22 -23.63 11.40
CA ALA A 150 8.10 -24.74 11.01
C ALA A 150 9.31 -24.88 11.95
N SER A 151 9.88 -23.78 12.47
CA SER A 151 11.02 -23.85 13.40
C SER A 151 10.62 -24.27 14.82
N MET A 152 9.37 -24.07 15.22
CA MET A 152 8.85 -24.53 16.51
C MET A 152 8.53 -26.03 16.54
N LEU A 153 8.23 -26.66 15.39
CA LEU A 153 7.96 -28.10 15.31
C LEU A 153 9.24 -28.97 15.30
N THR A 154 10.39 -28.41 14.94
CA THR A 154 11.67 -29.16 14.88
C THR A 154 12.41 -29.24 16.22
N ARG A 155 11.99 -28.49 17.24
CA ARG A 155 12.56 -28.58 18.60
C ARG A 155 11.63 -29.36 19.54
N ARG A 156 11.43 -30.65 19.27
CA ARG A 156 11.06 -31.58 20.35
C ARG A 156 12.35 -31.97 21.08
N PRO A 157 12.42 -31.82 22.42
CA PRO A 157 13.53 -32.39 23.16
C PRO A 157 13.44 -33.91 23.08
N GLU A 158 14.42 -34.52 22.44
CA GLU A 158 14.71 -35.94 22.55
C GLU A 158 14.95 -36.30 24.02
N ALA A 159 14.08 -37.17 24.55
CA ALA A 159 14.14 -37.63 25.93
C ALA A 159 15.46 -38.39 26.16
N PRO A 160 16.13 -38.20 27.31
CA PRO A 160 17.32 -38.97 27.62
C PRO A 160 16.95 -40.44 27.75
N THR A 161 17.51 -41.27 26.88
CA THR A 161 17.41 -42.72 26.99
C THR A 161 18.36 -43.15 28.11
N ASN A 162 17.82 -43.37 29.31
CA ASN A 162 18.50 -44.14 30.35
C ASN A 162 18.26 -45.62 30.06
N LEU A 163 19.33 -46.36 29.77
CA LEU A 163 19.70 -47.66 30.35
C LEU A 163 21.06 -48.09 29.78
#